data_AF-A0A927RA68-F1
#
_entry.id   AF-A0A927RA68-F1
#
_cell.length_a   1.000
_cell.length_b   1.000
_cell.length_c   1.000
_cell.angle_alpha   90.00
_cell.angle_beta   90.00
_cell.angle_gamma   90.00
#
_symmetry.space_group_name_H-M   'P 1'
#
loop_
_entity.id
_entity.type
_entity.pdbx_description
1 polymer ?
#
loop_
_entity_poly.entity_id
_entity_poly.type
_entity_poly.pdbx_seq_one_letter_code
_entity_poly.pdbx_strand_id
1 'polypeptide(L)'
;MTPDQIAELRPRLGEFAADMLGCLARSDQRATGELYLRGLLTDGRRKSMQPMAERLGVDHQRLQQFVTSSTWDFTAVRRRLSSWAAQAIGPRAYVIDDTGFPKDGPASACVAWQYSGTLGKTANCQIGVSVHAVNDTCSAAVDWRLFCPESWDDKACDDPEQAEKVRRKRAESKVPDDVRHIEKWRLALDMLDEQTEWGSPRLPVVADAGYGDCTRFRLGVEERGLDYVVALKAGTSAHPGEAEPGAYS
;
A
#
# COMPACT_ATOMS: atom_id res chain seq x y z
N MET A 1 5.53 -23.43 3.95
CA MET A 1 4.50 -24.38 4.41
C MET A 1 4.60 -25.61 3.55
N THR A 2 4.59 -26.81 4.12
CA THR A 2 4.60 -28.03 3.31
C THR A 2 3.28 -28.14 2.50
N PRO A 3 3.25 -28.88 1.39
CA PRO A 3 2.02 -29.17 0.67
C PRO A 3 0.89 -29.71 1.56
N ASP A 4 1.24 -30.52 2.57
CA ASP A 4 0.30 -31.10 3.53
C ASP A 4 -0.33 -30.04 4.45
N GLN A 5 0.47 -29.09 4.95
CA GLN A 5 -0.05 -27.96 5.74
C GLN A 5 -0.99 -27.06 4.92
N ILE A 6 -0.74 -26.91 3.62
CA ILE A 6 -1.63 -26.17 2.71
C ILE A 6 -2.92 -26.96 2.45
N ALA A 7 -2.85 -28.29 2.40
CA ALA A 7 -4.02 -29.14 2.27
C ALA A 7 -4.91 -29.05 3.52
N GLU A 8 -4.33 -29.04 4.72
CA GLU A 8 -5.06 -28.83 5.98
C GLU A 8 -5.67 -27.43 6.10
N LEU A 9 -4.99 -26.41 5.60
CA LEU A 9 -5.53 -25.04 5.55
C LEU A 9 -6.56 -24.82 4.44
N ARG A 10 -6.70 -25.75 3.49
CA ARG A 10 -7.51 -25.54 2.29
C ARG A 10 -8.97 -25.14 2.58
N PRO A 11 -9.69 -25.77 3.54
CA PRO A 11 -11.05 -25.37 3.86
C PRO A 11 -11.12 -23.92 4.38
N ARG A 12 -10.24 -23.59 5.35
CA ARG A 12 -10.16 -22.24 5.95
C ARG A 12 -9.76 -21.18 4.92
N LEU A 13 -8.84 -21.50 4.02
CA LEU A 13 -8.43 -20.63 2.94
C LEU A 13 -9.55 -20.42 1.92
N GLY A 14 -10.34 -21.47 1.64
CA GLY A 14 -11.52 -21.39 0.79
C GLY A 14 -12.60 -20.48 1.36
N GLU A 15 -12.91 -20.61 2.66
CA GLU A 15 -13.84 -19.73 3.38
C GLU A 15 -13.36 -18.28 3.37
N PHE A 16 -12.08 -18.05 3.70
CA PHE A 16 -11.47 -16.73 3.64
C PHE A 16 -11.55 -16.12 2.24
N ALA A 17 -11.17 -16.87 1.20
CA ALA A 17 -11.22 -16.39 -0.17
C ALA A 17 -12.67 -16.11 -0.62
N ALA A 18 -13.63 -16.93 -0.21
CA ALA A 18 -15.04 -16.74 -0.53
C ALA A 18 -15.59 -15.45 0.09
N ASP A 19 -15.20 -15.13 1.33
CA ASP A 19 -15.59 -13.89 1.99
C ASP A 19 -14.95 -12.66 1.32
N MET A 20 -13.62 -12.67 1.18
CA MET A 20 -12.86 -11.53 0.63
C MET A 20 -13.21 -11.24 -0.83
N LEU A 21 -13.41 -12.28 -1.64
CA LEU A 21 -13.73 -12.15 -3.07
C LEU A 21 -15.24 -12.18 -3.34
N GLY A 22 -16.09 -12.32 -2.33
CA GLY A 22 -17.54 -12.40 -2.49
C GLY A 22 -18.18 -11.17 -3.11
N CYS A 23 -17.50 -10.02 -3.14
CA CYS A 23 -17.97 -8.79 -3.79
C CYS A 23 -17.82 -8.83 -5.30
N LEU A 24 -16.99 -9.73 -5.83
CA LEU A 24 -16.78 -9.85 -7.26
C LEU A 24 -18.03 -10.45 -7.88
N ALA A 25 -18.61 -9.77 -8.88
CA ALA A 25 -19.85 -10.21 -9.50
C ALA A 25 -19.71 -11.57 -10.20
N ARG A 26 -18.59 -11.79 -10.90
CA ARG A 26 -18.42 -12.99 -11.74
C ARG A 26 -17.80 -14.16 -10.96
N SER A 27 -18.41 -15.33 -11.11
CA SER A 27 -17.93 -16.56 -10.44
C SER A 27 -16.55 -17.01 -10.91
N ASP A 28 -16.20 -16.77 -12.18
CA ASP A 28 -14.89 -17.09 -12.73
C ASP A 28 -13.77 -16.20 -12.15
N GLN A 29 -14.07 -14.93 -11.83
CA GLN A 29 -13.15 -14.05 -11.10
C GLN A 29 -12.91 -14.57 -9.68
N ARG A 30 -13.96 -14.94 -8.94
CA ARG A 30 -13.83 -15.50 -7.59
C ARG A 30 -13.01 -16.78 -7.58
N ALA A 31 -13.32 -17.71 -8.48
CA ALA A 31 -12.58 -18.97 -8.61
C ALA A 31 -11.11 -18.75 -8.99
N THR A 32 -10.82 -17.78 -9.86
CA THR A 32 -9.43 -17.49 -10.25
C THR A 32 -8.66 -16.75 -9.16
N GLY A 33 -9.31 -15.87 -8.40
CA GLY A 33 -8.71 -15.22 -7.25
C GLY A 33 -8.36 -16.21 -6.13
N GLU A 34 -9.22 -17.21 -5.87
CA GLU A 34 -8.90 -18.31 -4.94
C GLU A 34 -7.64 -19.08 -5.41
N LEU A 35 -7.56 -19.40 -6.70
CA LEU A 35 -6.36 -20.05 -7.27
C LEU A 35 -5.13 -19.17 -7.12
N TYR A 36 -5.24 -17.87 -7.36
CA TYR A 36 -4.13 -16.94 -7.21
C TYR A 36 -3.63 -16.89 -5.75
N LEU A 37 -4.53 -16.77 -4.77
CA LEU A 37 -4.19 -16.81 -3.34
C LEU A 37 -3.50 -18.12 -2.95
N ARG A 38 -4.02 -19.26 -3.43
CA ARG A 38 -3.38 -20.56 -3.23
C ARG A 38 -1.99 -20.61 -3.86
N GLY A 39 -1.81 -20.06 -5.06
CA GLY A 39 -0.50 -19.97 -5.72
C GLY A 39 0.53 -19.19 -4.91
N LEU A 40 0.11 -18.09 -4.28
CA LEU A 40 0.95 -17.28 -3.40
C LEU A 40 1.37 -18.03 -2.13
N LEU A 41 0.46 -18.80 -1.52
CA LEU A 41 0.72 -19.55 -0.29
C LEU A 41 1.47 -20.87 -0.53
N THR A 42 1.39 -21.42 -1.75
CA THR A 42 2.09 -22.66 -2.10
C THR A 42 3.60 -22.47 -2.09
N ASP A 43 4.32 -23.39 -1.44
CA ASP A 43 5.78 -23.28 -1.31
C ASP A 43 6.50 -23.18 -2.67
N GLY A 44 7.59 -22.44 -2.67
CA GLY A 44 8.38 -22.20 -3.88
C GLY A 44 9.05 -20.82 -3.87
N ARG A 45 10.32 -20.79 -4.28
CA ARG A 45 11.14 -19.57 -4.29
C ARG A 45 10.59 -18.46 -5.19
N ARG A 46 9.95 -18.81 -6.31
CA ARG A 46 9.42 -17.85 -7.29
C ARG A 46 7.90 -17.80 -7.24
N LYS A 47 7.36 -16.60 -6.95
CA LYS A 47 5.92 -16.29 -6.89
C LYS A 47 5.40 -15.57 -8.14
N SER A 48 6.04 -15.79 -9.29
CA SER A 48 5.54 -15.31 -10.58
C SER A 48 4.43 -16.23 -11.13
N MET A 49 3.60 -15.71 -12.06
CA MET A 49 2.40 -16.40 -12.56
C MET A 49 2.70 -17.81 -13.09
N GLN A 50 3.74 -17.96 -13.90
CA GLN A 50 4.06 -19.25 -14.53
C GLN A 50 4.46 -20.32 -13.49
N PRO A 51 5.46 -20.13 -12.60
CA PRO A 51 5.76 -21.09 -11.56
C PRO A 51 4.59 -21.39 -10.62
N MET A 52 3.74 -20.40 -10.31
CA MET A 52 2.53 -20.64 -9.50
C MET A 52 1.54 -21.53 -10.24
N ALA A 53 1.30 -21.26 -11.52
CA ALA A 53 0.38 -22.00 -12.36
C ALA A 53 0.83 -23.46 -12.56
N GLU A 54 2.13 -23.68 -12.79
CA GLU A 54 2.74 -25.01 -12.87
C GLU A 54 2.48 -25.83 -11.60
N ARG A 55 2.67 -25.23 -10.42
CA ARG A 55 2.40 -25.91 -9.13
C ARG A 55 0.92 -26.20 -8.89
N LEU A 56 0.04 -25.33 -9.39
CA LEU A 56 -1.40 -25.46 -9.24
C LEU A 56 -2.03 -26.38 -10.30
N GLY A 57 -1.28 -26.75 -11.36
CA GLY A 57 -1.82 -27.49 -12.50
C GLY A 57 -2.83 -26.70 -13.33
N VAL A 58 -2.64 -25.38 -13.45
CA VAL A 58 -3.53 -24.48 -14.20
C VAL A 58 -2.76 -23.72 -15.29
N ASP A 59 -3.47 -23.11 -16.24
CA ASP A 59 -2.85 -22.23 -17.21
C ASP A 59 -2.44 -20.89 -16.56
N HIS A 60 -1.17 -20.51 -16.71
CA HIS A 60 -0.64 -19.23 -16.24
C HIS A 60 -1.36 -18.02 -16.82
N GLN A 61 -1.88 -18.10 -18.05
CA GLN A 61 -2.63 -17.02 -18.67
C GLN A 61 -3.87 -16.67 -17.85
N ARG A 62 -4.49 -17.66 -17.21
CA ARG A 62 -5.64 -17.46 -16.32
C ARG A 62 -5.27 -16.57 -15.12
N LEU A 63 -4.14 -16.85 -14.47
CA LEU A 63 -3.66 -16.06 -13.33
C LEU A 63 -3.23 -14.65 -13.76
N GLN A 64 -2.55 -14.55 -14.90
CA GLN A 64 -2.13 -13.27 -15.47
C GLN A 64 -3.34 -12.39 -15.80
N GLN A 65 -4.32 -12.92 -16.55
CA GLN A 65 -5.54 -12.19 -16.91
C GLN A 65 -6.29 -11.69 -15.67
N PHE A 66 -6.38 -12.51 -14.62
CA PHE A 66 -7.03 -12.10 -13.37
C PHE A 66 -6.37 -10.88 -12.72
N VAL A 67 -5.04 -10.82 -12.68
CA VAL A 67 -4.33 -9.70 -12.04
C VAL A 67 -4.18 -8.48 -12.96
N THR A 68 -4.06 -8.67 -14.28
CA THR A 68 -3.68 -7.56 -15.19
C THR A 68 -4.82 -6.96 -15.99
N SER A 69 -5.90 -7.71 -16.23
CA SER A 69 -6.88 -7.37 -17.28
C SER A 69 -8.33 -7.59 -16.88
N SER A 70 -8.59 -8.43 -15.88
CA SER A 70 -9.91 -8.61 -15.31
C SER A 70 -10.39 -7.31 -14.66
N THR A 71 -11.63 -6.92 -14.95
CA THR A 71 -12.23 -5.64 -14.52
C THR A 71 -12.80 -5.68 -13.09
N TRP A 72 -12.19 -6.46 -12.20
CA TRP A 72 -12.69 -6.57 -10.83
C TRP A 72 -12.33 -5.33 -10.02
N ASP A 73 -13.28 -4.89 -9.19
CA ASP A 73 -13.07 -3.78 -8.27
C ASP A 73 -12.18 -4.23 -7.10
N PHE A 74 -10.90 -3.89 -7.17
CA PHE A 74 -9.94 -4.21 -6.12
C PHE A 74 -10.19 -3.39 -4.84
N THR A 75 -10.83 -2.23 -4.92
CA THR A 75 -11.15 -1.39 -3.76
C THR A 75 -12.19 -2.09 -2.88
N ALA A 76 -13.20 -2.72 -3.48
CA ALA A 76 -14.18 -3.52 -2.73
C ALA A 76 -13.53 -4.70 -1.96
N VAL A 77 -12.56 -5.39 -2.58
CA VAL A 77 -11.81 -6.48 -1.92
C VAL A 77 -10.94 -5.92 -0.79
N ARG A 78 -10.26 -4.79 -1.02
CA ARG A 78 -9.43 -4.12 -0.01
C ARG A 78 -10.23 -3.65 1.20
N ARG A 79 -11.41 -3.07 0.98
CA ARG A 79 -12.33 -2.67 2.06
C ARG A 79 -12.71 -3.85 2.95
N ARG A 80 -13.04 -5.00 2.35
CA ARG A 80 -13.35 -6.23 3.08
C ARG A 80 -12.16 -6.74 3.87
N LEU A 81 -10.97 -6.76 3.24
CA LEU A 81 -9.75 -7.18 3.90
C LEU A 81 -9.39 -6.27 5.08
N SER A 82 -9.54 -4.95 4.92
CA SER A 82 -9.32 -3.99 6.00
C SER A 82 -10.26 -4.28 7.18
N SER A 83 -11.57 -4.40 6.93
CA SER A 83 -12.55 -4.70 7.98
C SER A 83 -12.27 -6.02 8.69
N TRP A 84 -11.98 -7.08 7.91
CA TRP A 84 -11.63 -8.40 8.45
C TRP A 84 -10.36 -8.34 9.30
N ALA A 85 -9.32 -7.67 8.82
CA ALA A 85 -8.05 -7.52 9.53
C ALA A 85 -8.24 -6.70 10.81
N ALA A 86 -8.96 -5.59 10.76
CA ALA A 86 -9.25 -4.77 11.94
C ALA A 86 -10.02 -5.55 13.01
N GLN A 87 -11.00 -6.39 12.62
CA GLN A 87 -11.71 -7.26 13.56
C GLN A 87 -10.78 -8.33 14.18
N ALA A 88 -9.89 -8.92 13.38
CA ALA A 88 -8.96 -9.93 13.86
C ALA A 88 -7.87 -9.35 14.79
N ILE A 89 -7.42 -8.13 14.53
CA ILE A 89 -6.36 -7.45 15.31
C ILE A 89 -6.94 -6.79 16.56
N GLY A 90 -8.14 -6.20 16.51
CA GLY A 90 -8.64 -5.33 17.58
C GLY A 90 -7.69 -4.15 17.82
N PRO A 91 -7.51 -3.26 16.83
CA PRO A 91 -6.45 -2.26 16.86
C PRO A 91 -6.64 -1.23 17.96
N ARG A 92 -5.52 -0.74 18.47
CA ARG A 92 -5.42 0.37 19.42
C ARG A 92 -4.83 1.64 18.81
N ALA A 93 -4.20 1.51 17.64
CA ALA A 93 -3.63 2.62 16.87
C ALA A 93 -3.55 2.27 15.38
N TYR A 94 -3.33 3.29 14.55
CA TYR A 94 -2.87 3.14 13.17
C TYR A 94 -1.41 3.55 13.06
N VAL A 95 -0.58 2.71 12.45
CA VAL A 95 0.82 3.03 12.14
C VAL A 95 0.96 3.37 10.67
N ILE A 96 1.59 4.49 10.36
CA ILE A 96 1.98 4.88 9.00
C ILE A 96 3.48 4.62 8.81
N ASP A 97 3.82 3.95 7.72
CA ASP A 97 5.20 3.66 7.36
C ASP A 97 5.41 3.57 5.83
N ASP A 98 6.66 3.70 5.42
CA ASP A 98 7.12 3.52 4.04
C ASP A 98 7.92 2.22 3.91
N THR A 99 7.48 1.34 3.01
CA THR A 99 8.25 0.15 2.64
C THR A 99 8.91 0.34 1.28
N GLY A 100 10.24 0.16 1.23
CA GLY A 100 10.98 0.19 -0.02
C GLY A 100 11.21 -1.20 -0.63
N PHE A 101 10.91 -1.32 -1.92
CA PHE A 101 11.07 -2.55 -2.70
C PHE A 101 12.20 -2.37 -3.74
N PRO A 102 13.40 -2.94 -3.53
CA PRO A 102 14.50 -2.89 -4.49
C PRO A 102 14.09 -3.36 -5.89
N LYS A 103 14.62 -2.71 -6.91
CA LYS A 103 14.46 -3.11 -8.31
C LYS A 103 15.77 -2.97 -9.06
N ASP A 104 16.01 -3.89 -9.99
CA ASP A 104 17.21 -3.86 -10.83
C ASP A 104 17.00 -3.06 -12.13
N GLY A 105 15.75 -2.89 -12.58
CA GLY A 105 15.42 -2.26 -13.87
C GLY A 105 14.60 -0.97 -13.76
N PRO A 106 14.50 -0.18 -14.85
CA PRO A 106 13.78 1.11 -14.87
C PRO A 106 12.30 1.00 -15.26
N ALA A 107 11.83 -0.18 -15.66
CA ALA A 107 10.52 -0.41 -16.26
C ALA A 107 9.42 -0.82 -15.25
N SER A 108 9.75 -0.94 -13.95
CA SER A 108 8.72 -1.15 -12.92
C SER A 108 8.00 0.17 -12.65
N ALA A 109 6.67 0.15 -12.59
CA ALA A 109 5.86 1.33 -12.30
C ALA A 109 6.39 2.11 -11.09
N CYS A 110 6.56 3.43 -11.21
CA CYS A 110 7.03 4.30 -10.14
C CYS A 110 8.41 3.94 -9.53
N VAL A 111 9.24 3.15 -10.22
CA VAL A 111 10.60 2.87 -9.75
C VAL A 111 11.50 4.08 -10.00
N ALA A 112 12.23 4.50 -8.98
CA ALA A 112 13.17 5.62 -9.09
C ALA A 112 14.38 5.43 -8.19
N TRP A 113 15.42 6.22 -8.45
CA TRP A 113 16.57 6.35 -7.56
C TRP A 113 16.19 7.24 -6.39
N GLN A 114 15.79 6.64 -5.27
CA GLN A 114 15.24 7.34 -4.11
C GLN A 114 15.66 6.69 -2.80
N TYR A 115 15.60 7.44 -1.70
CA TYR A 115 15.91 6.91 -0.38
C TYR A 115 14.87 5.88 0.05
N SER A 116 15.35 4.71 0.47
CA SER A 116 14.53 3.64 1.06
C SER A 116 14.96 3.43 2.50
N GLY A 117 14.04 3.67 3.45
CA GLY A 117 14.27 3.40 4.87
C GLY A 117 14.58 1.92 5.11
N THR A 118 13.85 1.01 4.44
CA THR A 118 14.07 -0.43 4.51
C THR A 118 15.48 -0.86 4.06
N LEU A 119 16.10 -0.13 3.13
CA LEU A 119 17.46 -0.42 2.65
C LEU A 119 18.54 0.42 3.35
N GLY A 120 18.14 1.41 4.15
CA GLY A 120 19.03 2.38 4.80
C GLY A 120 19.83 3.26 3.83
N LYS A 121 19.45 3.32 2.55
CA LYS A 121 20.21 4.01 1.50
C LYS A 121 19.35 4.43 0.32
N THR A 122 19.88 5.33 -0.49
CA THR A 122 19.35 5.62 -1.82
C THR A 122 19.65 4.47 -2.77
N ALA A 123 18.62 3.96 -3.42
CA ALA A 123 18.72 2.88 -4.39
C ALA A 123 17.59 2.97 -5.41
N ASN A 124 17.72 2.24 -6.52
CA ASN A 124 16.61 2.04 -7.44
C ASN A 124 15.53 1.18 -6.76
N CYS A 125 14.41 1.78 -6.41
CA CYS A 125 13.33 1.10 -5.69
C CYS A 125 11.96 1.71 -5.97
N GLN A 126 10.93 0.92 -5.69
CA GLN A 126 9.56 1.40 -5.48
C GLN A 126 9.37 1.69 -4.00
N ILE A 127 8.53 2.67 -3.66
CA ILE A 127 8.11 2.93 -2.28
C ILE A 127 6.61 2.69 -2.18
N GLY A 128 6.18 1.85 -1.25
CA GLY A 128 4.79 1.72 -0.84
C GLY A 128 4.58 2.45 0.49
N VAL A 129 3.61 3.35 0.54
CA VAL A 129 3.12 3.93 1.80
C VAL A 129 1.99 3.04 2.31
N SER A 130 1.96 2.72 3.59
CA SER A 130 0.92 1.85 4.17
C SER A 130 0.37 2.37 5.49
N VAL A 131 -0.90 2.05 5.74
CA VAL A 131 -1.56 2.20 7.04
C VAL A 131 -1.71 0.80 7.63
N HIS A 132 -1.21 0.62 8.84
CA HIS A 132 -1.28 -0.63 9.59
C HIS A 132 -2.20 -0.47 10.79
N ALA A 133 -3.17 -1.36 10.94
CA ALA A 133 -3.91 -1.54 12.18
C ALA A 133 -3.04 -2.34 13.15
N VAL A 134 -2.81 -1.82 14.36
CA VAL A 134 -1.87 -2.43 15.32
C VAL A 134 -2.45 -2.55 16.72
N ASN A 135 -2.01 -3.57 17.44
CA ASN A 135 -2.11 -3.67 18.90
C ASN A 135 -0.74 -4.06 19.48
N ASP A 136 -0.68 -4.33 20.78
CA ASP A 136 0.58 -4.62 21.49
C ASP A 136 1.28 -5.93 21.05
N THR A 137 0.61 -6.78 20.26
CA THR A 137 1.06 -8.13 19.91
C THR A 137 1.04 -8.44 18.41
N CYS A 138 0.34 -7.65 17.59
CA CYS A 138 0.19 -7.92 16.17
C CYS A 138 -0.13 -6.66 15.37
N SER A 139 0.12 -6.74 14.06
CA SER A 139 -0.21 -5.69 13.10
C SER A 139 -0.66 -6.30 11.76
N ALA A 140 -1.49 -5.55 11.04
CA ALA A 140 -1.88 -5.88 9.67
C ALA A 140 -1.99 -4.60 8.84
N ALA A 141 -1.48 -4.64 7.61
CA ALA A 141 -1.70 -3.54 6.65
C ALA A 141 -3.18 -3.53 6.27
N VAL A 142 -3.85 -2.40 6.51
CA VAL A 142 -5.27 -2.16 6.20
C VAL A 142 -5.43 -1.23 5.00
N ASP A 143 -4.39 -0.45 4.68
CA ASP A 143 -4.30 0.36 3.47
C ASP A 143 -2.87 0.39 2.93
N TRP A 144 -2.72 0.57 1.62
CA TRP A 144 -1.43 0.79 0.98
C TRP A 144 -1.57 1.44 -0.40
N ARG A 145 -0.58 2.27 -0.74
CA ARG A 145 -0.46 2.93 -2.04
C ARG A 145 0.98 2.91 -2.52
N LEU A 146 1.16 2.68 -3.82
CA LEU A 146 2.44 2.89 -4.48
C LEU A 146 2.68 4.39 -4.63
N PHE A 147 3.78 4.90 -4.07
CA PHE A 147 4.17 6.30 -4.23
C PHE A 147 4.66 6.56 -5.65
N CYS A 148 4.05 7.53 -6.33
CA CYS A 148 4.47 8.03 -7.64
C CYS A 148 5.46 9.20 -7.43
N PRO A 149 6.76 9.05 -7.70
CA PRO A 149 7.71 10.16 -7.59
C PRO A 149 7.55 11.15 -8.76
N GLU A 150 7.98 12.40 -8.59
CA GLU A 150 7.91 13.44 -9.65
C GLU A 150 8.52 12.99 -10.99
N SER A 151 9.61 12.22 -10.96
CA SER A 151 10.23 11.63 -12.15
C SER A 151 9.32 10.70 -12.98
N TRP A 152 8.16 10.33 -12.44
CA TRP A 152 7.12 9.54 -13.09
C TRP A 152 5.85 10.35 -13.40
N ASP A 153 5.84 11.65 -13.14
CA ASP A 153 4.73 12.53 -13.47
C ASP A 153 5.10 13.50 -14.57
N ASP A 154 4.51 13.31 -15.76
CA ASP A 154 4.71 14.21 -16.89
C ASP A 154 4.17 15.62 -16.61
N LYS A 155 3.29 15.77 -15.61
CA LYS A 155 2.75 17.07 -15.17
C LYS A 155 3.65 17.80 -14.17
N ALA A 156 4.63 17.11 -13.58
CA ALA A 156 5.66 17.70 -12.73
C ALA A 156 6.93 18.07 -13.54
N CYS A 157 6.91 17.92 -14.87
CA CYS A 157 8.02 18.22 -15.75
C CYS A 157 7.81 19.57 -16.45
N ASP A 158 8.76 20.50 -16.29
CA ASP A 158 8.73 21.78 -16.99
C ASP A 158 9.19 21.67 -18.46
N ASP A 159 10.02 20.68 -18.79
CA ASP A 159 10.52 20.43 -20.14
C ASP A 159 9.55 19.54 -20.95
N PRO A 160 9.00 20.01 -22.09
CA PRO A 160 8.09 19.23 -22.92
C PRO A 160 8.68 17.92 -23.46
N GLU A 161 9.97 17.87 -23.77
CA GLU A 161 10.60 16.65 -24.29
C GLU A 161 10.69 15.59 -23.18
N GLN A 162 11.07 16.01 -21.97
CA GLN A 162 11.09 15.15 -20.80
C GLN A 162 9.67 14.69 -20.42
N ALA A 163 8.68 15.58 -20.46
CA ALA A 163 7.28 15.23 -20.18
C ALA A 163 6.77 14.13 -21.12
N GLU A 164 7.10 14.18 -22.41
CA GLU A 164 6.71 13.14 -23.36
C GLU A 164 7.42 11.80 -23.11
N LYS A 165 8.71 11.83 -22.75
CA LYS A 165 9.43 10.62 -22.32
C LYS A 165 8.79 9.98 -21.10
N VAL A 166 8.40 10.79 -20.11
CA VAL A 166 7.70 10.32 -18.91
C VAL A 166 6.32 9.75 -19.26
N ARG A 167 5.55 10.43 -20.12
CA ARG A 167 4.24 9.96 -20.61
C ARG A 167 4.36 8.58 -21.26
N ARG A 168 5.32 8.39 -22.16
CA ARG A 168 5.57 7.09 -22.81
C ARG A 168 5.95 6.01 -21.79
N LYS A 169 6.85 6.32 -20.85
CA LYS A 169 7.26 5.39 -19.78
C LYS A 169 6.08 4.94 -18.91
N ARG A 170 5.19 5.87 -18.55
CA ARG A 170 3.96 5.58 -17.79
C ARG A 170 3.05 4.63 -18.56
N ALA A 171 2.83 4.89 -19.85
CA ALA A 171 1.99 4.06 -20.71
C ALA A 171 2.54 2.63 -20.85
N GLU A 172 3.85 2.49 -21.11
CA GLU A 172 4.53 1.19 -21.20
C GLU A 172 4.43 0.39 -19.90
N SER A 173 4.43 1.08 -18.76
CA SER A 173 4.32 0.48 -17.42
C SER A 173 2.88 0.36 -16.92
N LYS A 174 1.89 0.74 -17.74
CA LYS A 174 0.45 0.74 -17.43
C LYS A 174 0.11 1.51 -16.15
N VAL A 175 0.79 2.62 -15.90
CA VAL A 175 0.45 3.54 -14.80
C VAL A 175 -0.80 4.32 -15.21
N PRO A 176 -1.91 4.24 -14.45
CA PRO A 176 -3.13 4.99 -14.76
C PRO A 176 -2.91 6.51 -14.80
N ASP A 177 -3.76 7.23 -15.54
CA ASP A 177 -3.63 8.69 -15.72
C ASP A 177 -3.95 9.49 -14.45
N ASP A 178 -4.77 8.94 -13.55
CA ASP A 178 -5.12 9.51 -12.25
C ASP A 178 -4.03 9.29 -11.19
N VAL A 179 -3.10 8.35 -11.41
CA VAL A 179 -1.92 8.18 -10.54
C VAL A 179 -0.90 9.27 -10.85
N ARG A 180 -0.85 10.28 -9.98
CA ARG A 180 0.03 11.45 -10.10
C ARG A 180 0.97 11.56 -8.91
N HIS A 181 2.00 12.40 -9.05
CA HIS A 181 2.84 12.71 -7.91
C HIS A 181 2.02 13.47 -6.87
N ILE A 182 1.98 12.92 -5.65
CA ILE A 182 1.51 13.60 -4.45
C ILE A 182 2.44 13.22 -3.31
N GLU A 183 2.60 14.12 -2.35
CA GLU A 183 3.50 13.92 -1.23
C GLU A 183 3.04 12.72 -0.36
N LYS A 184 4.00 11.95 0.17
CA LYS A 184 3.69 10.74 0.94
C LYS A 184 2.82 11.00 2.17
N TRP A 185 3.03 12.13 2.85
CA TRP A 185 2.19 12.53 3.97
C TRP A 185 0.74 12.75 3.55
N ARG A 186 0.48 13.23 2.33
CA ARG A 186 -0.87 13.41 1.80
C ARG A 186 -1.49 12.06 1.46
N LEU A 187 -0.74 11.15 0.83
CA LEU A 187 -1.17 9.76 0.62
C LEU A 187 -1.60 9.10 1.94
N ALA A 188 -0.83 9.31 3.01
CA ALA A 188 -1.14 8.75 4.31
C ALA A 188 -2.44 9.32 4.89
N LEU A 189 -2.67 10.63 4.79
CA LEU A 189 -3.92 11.27 5.22
C LEU A 189 -5.13 10.80 4.38
N ASP A 190 -4.97 10.70 3.06
CA ASP A 190 -6.03 10.20 2.18
C ASP A 190 -6.42 8.76 2.53
N MET A 191 -5.44 7.90 2.87
CA MET A 191 -5.70 6.54 3.34
C MET A 191 -6.41 6.51 4.70
N LEU A 192 -6.12 7.45 5.62
CA LEU A 192 -6.84 7.55 6.89
C LEU A 192 -8.31 7.98 6.69
N ASP A 193 -8.57 8.87 5.73
CA ASP A 193 -9.93 9.25 5.34
C ASP A 193 -10.68 8.04 4.76
N GLU A 194 -10.04 7.30 3.87
CA GLU A 194 -10.60 6.10 3.27
C GLU A 194 -10.91 5.02 4.34
N GLN A 195 -10.05 4.84 5.34
CA GLN A 195 -10.36 3.96 6.48
C GLN A 195 -11.59 4.43 7.25
N THR A 196 -11.76 5.74 7.45
CA THR A 196 -12.94 6.31 8.10
C THR A 196 -14.20 6.08 7.26
N GLU A 197 -14.13 6.29 5.94
CA GLU A 197 -15.22 6.02 5.01
C GLU A 197 -15.61 4.53 4.97
N TRP A 198 -14.65 3.63 5.21
CA TRP A 198 -14.88 2.19 5.31
C TRP A 198 -15.45 1.75 6.66
N GLY A 199 -15.65 2.70 7.59
CA GLY A 199 -16.22 2.45 8.91
C GLY A 199 -15.22 1.95 9.94
N SER A 200 -13.92 2.10 9.69
CA SER A 200 -12.88 1.76 10.66
C SER A 200 -12.92 2.72 11.86
N PRO A 201 -12.59 2.25 13.08
CA PRO A 201 -12.63 3.10 14.26
C PRO A 201 -11.62 4.24 14.17
N ARG A 202 -11.95 5.38 14.78
CA ARG A 202 -11.02 6.50 14.97
C ARG A 202 -10.06 6.15 16.10
N LEU A 203 -8.78 5.98 15.76
CA LEU A 203 -7.72 5.57 16.67
C LEU A 203 -6.52 6.51 16.55
N PRO A 204 -5.68 6.62 17.59
CA PRO A 204 -4.46 7.39 17.52
C PRO A 204 -3.54 6.94 16.36
N VAL A 205 -2.87 7.92 15.75
CA VAL A 205 -1.94 7.71 14.64
C VAL A 205 -0.50 7.69 15.16
N VAL A 206 0.28 6.71 14.73
CA VAL A 206 1.70 6.57 15.07
C VAL A 206 2.52 6.59 13.79
N ALA A 207 3.62 7.35 13.77
CA ALA A 207 4.51 7.41 12.61
C ALA A 207 5.96 7.73 13.00
N ASP A 208 6.88 7.42 12.09
CA ASP A 208 8.31 7.72 12.25
C ASP A 208 8.63 9.21 12.03
N ALA A 209 9.91 9.57 12.11
CA ALA A 209 10.37 10.94 11.93
C ALA A 209 10.29 11.44 10.47
N GLY A 210 10.15 10.56 9.49
CA GLY A 210 9.87 10.92 8.10
C GLY A 210 8.53 11.64 7.97
N TYR A 211 7.54 11.19 8.74
CA TYR A 211 6.23 11.83 8.84
C TYR A 211 6.16 12.88 9.95
N GLY A 212 6.73 12.60 11.12
CA GLY A 212 6.61 13.47 12.28
C GLY A 212 7.25 14.85 12.11
N ASP A 213 8.37 14.95 11.38
CA ASP A 213 8.98 16.24 11.06
C ASP A 213 8.11 17.09 10.10
N CYS A 214 7.14 16.48 9.43
CA CYS A 214 6.23 17.19 8.54
C CYS A 214 5.12 17.87 9.35
N THR A 215 5.23 19.18 9.57
CA THR A 215 4.17 19.96 10.25
C THR A 215 2.82 19.84 9.55
N ARG A 216 2.78 19.80 8.21
CA ARG A 216 1.53 19.62 7.45
C ARG A 216 0.87 18.27 7.72
N PHE A 217 1.66 17.21 7.91
CA PHE A 217 1.15 15.90 8.31
C PHE A 217 0.49 15.97 9.68
N ARG A 218 1.21 16.51 10.69
CA ARG A 218 0.71 16.62 12.07
C ARG A 218 -0.59 17.42 12.15
N LEU A 219 -0.63 18.59 11.51
CA LEU A 219 -1.84 19.42 11.42
C LEU A 219 -2.97 18.68 10.69
N GLY A 220 -2.67 17.98 9.60
CA GLY A 220 -3.68 17.20 8.87
C GLY A 220 -4.29 16.05 9.68
N VAL A 221 -3.52 15.43 10.59
CA VAL A 221 -4.05 14.43 11.54
C VAL A 221 -4.96 15.10 12.57
N GLU A 222 -4.53 16.25 13.12
CA GLU A 222 -5.31 17.04 14.09
C GLU A 222 -6.63 17.57 13.51
N GLU A 223 -6.63 18.06 12.27
CA GLU A 223 -7.82 18.51 11.54
C GLU A 223 -8.89 17.40 11.39
N ARG A 224 -8.46 16.13 11.37
CA ARG A 224 -9.35 14.96 11.36
C ARG A 224 -9.87 14.59 12.75
N GLY A 225 -9.43 15.28 13.79
CA GLY A 225 -9.76 15.01 15.19
C GLY A 225 -9.16 13.69 15.69
N LEU A 226 -7.98 13.32 15.17
CA LEU A 226 -7.24 12.13 15.58
C LEU A 226 -6.06 12.54 16.46
N ASP A 227 -5.87 11.82 17.56
CA ASP A 227 -4.64 11.93 18.36
C ASP A 227 -3.44 11.35 17.59
N TYR A 228 -2.22 11.80 17.91
CA TYR A 228 -1.03 11.20 17.31
C TYR A 228 0.17 11.12 18.26
N VAL A 229 1.04 10.15 17.99
CA VAL A 229 2.38 10.01 18.58
C VAL A 229 3.37 9.80 17.44
N VAL A 230 4.20 10.80 17.16
CA VAL A 230 5.16 10.74 16.05
C VAL A 230 6.57 10.99 16.55
N ALA A 231 7.54 10.27 15.96
CA ALA A 231 8.95 10.56 16.21
C ALA A 231 9.35 11.88 15.54
N LEU A 232 10.33 12.58 16.11
CA LEU A 232 10.93 13.78 15.52
C LEU A 232 12.43 13.57 15.42
N LYS A 233 13.09 14.20 14.44
CA LYS A 233 14.55 14.27 14.45
C LYS A 233 15.03 15.12 15.63
N ALA A 234 16.20 14.79 16.16
CA ALA A 234 16.77 15.48 17.33
C ALA A 234 17.00 17.00 17.13
N GLY A 235 17.11 17.46 15.87
CA GLY A 235 17.29 18.87 15.54
C GLY A 235 15.98 19.67 15.40
N THR A 236 14.81 19.04 15.55
CA THR A 236 13.52 19.72 15.38
C THR A 236 13.24 20.62 16.59
N SER A 237 13.11 21.92 16.35
CA SER A 237 12.75 22.88 17.41
C SER A 237 11.26 22.77 17.75
N ALA A 238 10.95 22.87 19.04
CA ALA A 238 9.59 22.91 19.55
C ALA A 238 9.43 24.13 20.45
N HIS A 239 8.29 24.80 20.32
CA HIS A 239 7.89 25.82 21.29
C HIS A 239 7.27 25.13 22.53
N PRO A 240 7.37 25.75 23.72
CA PRO A 240 6.58 25.32 24.88
C PRO A 240 5.09 25.25 24.53
N GLY A 241 4.34 24.33 25.15
CA GLY A 241 2.91 24.14 24.85
C GLY A 241 2.02 25.38 25.12
N GLU A 242 2.53 26.34 25.88
CA GLU A 242 1.87 27.61 26.20
C GLU A 242 2.27 28.76 25.24
N ALA A 243 3.10 28.50 24.24
CA ALA A 243 3.57 29.53 23.34
C ALA A 243 2.46 29.96 22.37
N GLU A 244 2.11 31.25 22.38
CA GLU A 244 1.23 31.83 21.37
C GLU A 244 2.01 32.07 20.07
N PRO A 245 1.48 31.67 18.89
CA PRO A 245 2.12 31.95 17.60
C PRO A 245 2.21 33.45 17.37
N GLY A 246 3.42 34.01 17.42
CA GLY A 246 3.66 35.39 16.98
C GLY A 246 3.43 35.49 15.48
N ALA A 247 2.64 36.48 15.04
CA ALA A 247 2.47 36.75 13.62
C ALA A 247 3.85 37.03 12.98
N TYR A 248 4.26 36.19 12.03
CA TYR A 248 5.46 36.41 11.24
C TYR A 248 5.23 37.67 10.38
N SER A 249 6.02 38.73 10.64
CA SER A 249 6.07 39.95 9.82
C SER A 249 6.85 39.75 8.53
#